data_AF-A0A2D7YQY5-F1
#
_entry.id   AF-A0A2D7YQY5-F1
#
_cell.length_a   1.000
_cell.length_b   1.000
_cell.length_c   1.000
_cell.angle_alpha   90.00
_cell.angle_beta   90.00
_cell.angle_gamma   90.00
#
_symmetry.space_group_name_H-M   'P 1'
#
loop_
_entity.id
_entity.type
_entity.pdbx_description
1 polymer ?
#
loop_
_entity_poly.entity_id
_entity_poly.type
_entity_poly.pdbx_seq_one_letter_code
_entity_poly.pdbx_strand_id
1 'polypeptide(L)'
;MAFHDVTLPDGFEYQAISGAGFSTIIQETASGHEFRVARQAQGRHRFRLRKALQTATEAQAIKAFGLGRRGSLHSFKIKDWSDYTTASDGITAPTNADVIIGTGDGNETTFQLIKVYDGSGAAPYQRTISLPVSGTVVVSVDGASSSAFSVSSNGEVIMDSAPTAGQVIRAGCEFDVPVRFESEIDAFMQLQASGYQIWDIPQLDCIEVLSEVEQPERWFAGGATDHGAVTVTQTLRLNGGMFHSFTPGSALNVYLPPVSRIPGGGQIFVIHCKTGSSGTLQLVDESGTNVGSAISAGSTKTVALARGSTTATWVVY
;
A
#
# COMPACT_ATOMS: atom_id res chain seq x y z
N MET A 1 -10.00 -2.91 0.29
CA MET A 1 -8.78 -2.97 1.11
C MET A 1 -7.79 -2.08 0.41
N ALA A 2 -7.49 -0.93 0.98
CA ALA A 2 -6.73 0.12 0.33
C ALA A 2 -5.64 0.61 1.28
N PHE A 3 -4.47 0.93 0.74
CA PHE A 3 -3.47 1.69 1.47
C PHE A 3 -4.03 3.07 1.77
N HIS A 4 -4.12 3.40 3.04
CA HIS A 4 -4.42 4.75 3.48
C HIS A 4 -3.09 5.49 3.60
N ASP A 5 -2.95 6.58 2.84
CA ASP A 5 -1.76 7.44 2.89
C ASP A 5 -1.84 8.37 4.11
N VAL A 6 -1.60 7.76 5.26
CA VAL A 6 -1.73 8.36 6.59
C VAL A 6 -0.72 7.71 7.51
N THR A 7 0.00 8.52 8.27
CA THR A 7 1.00 8.04 9.22
C THR A 7 0.36 7.79 10.58
N LEU A 8 0.76 6.69 11.23
CA LEU A 8 0.42 6.46 12.62
C LEU A 8 0.93 7.66 13.45
N PRO A 9 0.11 8.25 14.35
CA PRO A 9 0.54 9.39 15.15
C PRO A 9 1.84 9.11 15.91
N ASP A 10 2.74 10.09 15.95
CA ASP A 10 4.05 9.96 16.58
C ASP A 10 3.99 9.70 18.10
N GLY A 11 5.14 9.34 18.67
CA GLY A 11 5.28 9.10 20.11
C GLY A 11 5.05 7.65 20.55
N PHE A 12 5.02 6.69 19.62
CA PHE A 12 5.19 5.27 19.93
C PHE A 12 6.66 4.85 20.03
N GLU A 13 7.60 5.79 19.94
CA GLU A 13 9.05 5.54 19.98
C GLU A 13 9.51 4.83 21.25
N TYR A 14 8.97 5.25 22.40
CA TYR A 14 9.39 4.73 23.68
C TYR A 14 8.81 3.33 23.93
N GLN A 15 9.69 2.35 24.19
CA GLN A 15 9.35 0.93 24.38
C GLN A 15 8.72 0.23 23.17
N ALA A 16 8.78 0.83 21.98
CA ALA A 16 8.50 0.08 20.76
C ALA A 16 9.54 -1.03 20.55
N ILE A 17 9.05 -2.17 20.09
CA ILE A 17 9.89 -3.28 19.65
C ILE A 17 9.66 -3.42 18.15
N SER A 18 10.68 -3.16 17.35
CA SER A 18 10.68 -3.37 15.90
C SER A 18 11.70 -4.45 15.51
N GLY A 19 11.43 -5.13 14.40
CA GLY A 19 12.39 -6.06 13.83
C GLY A 19 11.85 -6.82 12.62
N ALA A 20 12.76 -7.24 11.74
CA ALA A 20 12.45 -8.06 10.58
C ALA A 20 12.60 -9.55 10.89
N GLY A 21 11.66 -10.35 10.41
CA GLY A 21 11.73 -11.81 10.47
C GLY A 21 11.66 -12.45 9.08
N PHE A 22 12.35 -13.57 8.91
CA PHE A 22 12.22 -14.43 7.73
C PHE A 22 11.43 -15.70 8.09
N SER A 23 10.71 -16.24 7.12
CA SER A 23 10.05 -17.53 7.25
C SER A 23 10.84 -18.60 6.49
N THR A 24 11.52 -19.48 7.24
CA THR A 24 12.30 -20.59 6.68
C THR A 24 11.81 -21.90 7.31
N ILE A 25 11.44 -22.87 6.48
CA ILE A 25 11.23 -24.24 6.96
C ILE A 25 12.59 -24.90 7.11
N ILE A 26 12.81 -25.52 8.26
CA ILE A 26 13.97 -26.33 8.56
C ILE A 26 13.50 -27.78 8.71
N GLN A 27 14.05 -28.68 7.89
CA GLN A 27 13.79 -30.12 7.98
C GLN A 27 15.10 -30.87 8.17
N GLU A 28 15.28 -31.41 9.37
CA GLU A 28 16.42 -32.27 9.71
C GLU A 28 16.14 -33.73 9.32
N THR A 29 17.14 -34.39 8.75
CA THR A 29 17.14 -35.81 8.42
C THR A 29 17.65 -36.62 9.60
N ALA A 30 17.32 -37.91 9.67
CA ALA A 30 17.80 -38.79 10.74
C ALA A 30 19.34 -38.91 10.81
N SER A 31 20.05 -38.57 9.73
CA SER A 31 21.51 -38.49 9.66
C SER A 31 22.11 -37.18 10.22
N GLY A 32 21.29 -36.21 10.63
CA GLY A 32 21.75 -34.89 11.10
C GLY A 32 22.02 -33.86 9.99
N HIS A 33 21.67 -34.16 8.74
CA HIS A 33 21.68 -33.18 7.64
C HIS A 33 20.37 -32.40 7.58
N GLU A 34 20.39 -31.18 7.04
CA GLU A 34 19.24 -30.26 7.04
C GLU A 34 18.87 -29.78 5.64
N PHE A 35 17.56 -29.72 5.35
CA PHE A 35 16.99 -28.98 4.22
C PHE A 35 16.36 -27.69 4.71
N ARG A 36 16.74 -26.56 4.09
CA ARG A 36 16.20 -25.23 4.37
C ARG A 36 15.39 -24.72 3.18
N VAL A 37 14.14 -24.34 3.42
CA VAL A 37 13.26 -23.76 2.39
C VAL A 37 12.84 -22.37 2.83
N ALA A 38 13.39 -21.34 2.18
CA ALA A 38 12.96 -19.96 2.36
C ALA A 38 11.56 -19.77 1.76
N ARG A 39 10.57 -19.45 2.60
CA ARG A 39 9.18 -19.17 2.19
C ARG A 39 8.96 -17.73 1.78
N GLN A 40 9.89 -16.85 2.11
CA GLN A 40 9.79 -15.41 1.86
C GLN A 40 11.09 -14.93 1.22
N ALA A 41 10.96 -14.15 0.14
CA ALA A 41 12.08 -13.49 -0.51
C ALA A 41 12.56 -12.26 0.27
N GLN A 42 11.65 -11.61 1.02
CA GLN A 42 11.93 -10.42 1.82
C GLN A 42 11.58 -10.66 3.28
N GLY A 43 12.41 -10.13 4.18
CA GLY A 43 12.14 -10.07 5.60
C GLY A 43 10.93 -9.18 5.87
N ARG A 44 10.04 -9.66 6.74
CA ARG A 44 8.79 -8.99 7.09
C ARG A 44 8.93 -8.34 8.47
N HIS A 45 8.76 -7.03 8.54
CA HIS A 45 8.88 -6.26 9.77
C HIS A 45 7.64 -6.44 10.65
N ARG A 46 7.88 -6.51 11.95
CA ARG A 46 6.85 -6.51 12.99
C ARG A 46 7.16 -5.39 13.97
N PHE A 47 6.11 -4.75 14.44
CA PHE A 47 6.17 -3.64 15.37
C PHE A 47 5.24 -3.96 16.52
N ARG A 48 5.77 -4.02 17.74
CA ARG A 48 4.97 -4.06 18.95
C ARG A 48 5.01 -2.70 19.59
N LEU A 49 3.88 -2.02 19.57
CA LEU A 49 3.77 -0.65 20.04
C LEU A 49 3.01 -0.60 21.36
N ARG A 50 3.49 0.25 22.27
CA ARG A 50 2.87 0.51 23.56
C ARG A 50 2.95 2.00 23.82
N LYS A 51 1.93 2.57 24.45
CA LYS A 51 1.94 4.00 24.75
C LYS A 51 1.04 4.35 25.92
N ALA A 52 1.61 5.03 26.91
CA ALA A 52 0.84 5.77 27.89
C ALA A 52 0.31 7.05 27.24
N LEU A 53 -1.02 7.19 27.18
CA LEU A 53 -1.70 8.31 26.56
C LEU A 53 -2.01 9.35 27.62
N GLN A 54 -1.35 10.50 27.51
CA GLN A 54 -1.38 11.52 28.56
C GLN A 54 -2.68 12.33 28.55
N THR A 55 -3.43 12.30 27.43
CA THR A 55 -4.67 13.06 27.29
C THR A 55 -5.81 12.24 26.69
N ALA A 56 -7.05 12.59 27.05
CA ALA A 56 -8.24 11.99 26.44
C ALA A 56 -8.33 12.26 24.93
N THR A 57 -7.81 13.40 24.45
CA THR A 57 -7.79 13.75 23.03
C THR A 57 -6.91 12.78 22.24
N GLU A 58 -5.75 12.43 22.77
CA GLU A 58 -4.84 11.47 22.16
C GLU A 58 -5.48 10.07 22.07
N ALA A 59 -6.17 9.65 23.13
CA ALA A 59 -6.93 8.41 23.16
C ALA A 59 -8.05 8.38 22.11
N GLN A 60 -8.77 9.48 21.91
CA GLN A 60 -9.75 9.59 20.84
C GLN A 60 -9.11 9.58 19.45
N ALA A 61 -7.96 10.23 19.26
CA ALA A 61 -7.25 10.25 17.99
C ALA A 61 -6.81 8.84 17.57
N ILE A 62 -6.26 8.04 18.50
CA ILE A 62 -5.84 6.67 18.20
C ILE A 62 -7.03 5.74 18.01
N LYS A 63 -8.10 5.91 18.80
CA LYS A 63 -9.36 5.18 18.59
C LYS A 63 -9.95 5.47 17.20
N ALA A 64 -9.99 6.73 16.80
CA ALA A 64 -10.45 7.14 15.48
C ALA A 64 -9.54 6.62 14.37
N PHE A 65 -8.22 6.60 14.60
CA PHE A 65 -7.25 6.00 13.68
C PHE A 65 -7.55 4.51 13.49
N GLY A 66 -7.62 3.72 14.57
CA GLY A 66 -7.89 2.28 14.53
C GLY A 66 -9.22 1.94 13.85
N LEU A 67 -10.31 2.59 14.26
CA LEU A 67 -11.64 2.39 13.67
C LEU A 67 -11.69 2.81 12.19
N GLY A 68 -10.96 3.86 11.81
CA GLY A 68 -10.84 4.30 10.43
C GLY A 68 -10.12 3.29 9.51
N ARG A 69 -9.27 2.42 10.07
CA ARG A 69 -8.56 1.35 9.33
C ARG A 69 -9.31 0.02 9.39
N ARG A 70 -10.38 -0.05 10.18
CA ARG A 70 -11.22 -1.25 10.34
C ARG A 70 -10.37 -2.46 10.77
N GLY A 71 -9.49 -2.25 11.74
CA GLY A 71 -8.54 -3.27 12.17
C GLY A 71 -7.47 -3.55 11.12
N SER A 72 -7.22 -4.82 10.83
CA SER A 72 -6.18 -5.33 9.93
C SER A 72 -6.50 -5.15 8.45
N LEU A 73 -7.67 -4.59 8.11
CA LEU A 73 -8.18 -4.49 6.75
C LEU A 73 -7.40 -3.50 5.85
N HIS A 74 -6.95 -2.38 6.41
CA HIS A 74 -6.29 -1.31 5.68
C HIS A 74 -4.88 -1.07 6.19
N SER A 75 -3.91 -1.03 5.27
CA SER A 75 -2.54 -0.66 5.57
C SER A 75 -2.36 0.85 5.67
N PHE A 76 -1.34 1.29 6.41
CA PHE A 76 -0.97 2.68 6.66
C PHE A 76 0.56 2.80 6.85
N LYS A 77 1.05 4.03 7.00
CA LYS A 77 2.48 4.33 7.17
C LYS A 77 2.90 4.24 8.63
N ILE A 78 4.03 3.58 8.89
CA ILE A 78 4.75 3.69 10.16
C ILE A 78 6.22 4.01 9.90
N LYS A 79 6.79 4.89 10.71
CA LYS A 79 8.23 5.18 10.72
C LYS A 79 8.94 4.21 11.66
N ASP A 80 9.92 3.47 11.15
CA ASP A 80 10.78 2.60 11.98
C ASP A 80 11.99 3.40 12.48
N TRP A 81 11.92 3.88 13.72
CA TRP A 81 12.97 4.73 14.30
C TRP A 81 14.35 4.05 14.41
N SER A 82 14.41 2.72 14.30
CA SER A 82 15.68 1.99 14.25
C SER A 82 16.30 1.91 12.85
N ASP A 83 15.50 2.12 11.80
CA ASP A 83 15.89 1.80 10.43
C ASP A 83 15.08 2.57 9.38
N TYR A 84 15.00 3.91 9.48
CA TYR A 84 14.16 4.76 8.61
C TYR A 84 14.92 5.47 7.48
N THR A 85 16.25 5.37 7.41
CA THR A 85 17.04 6.00 6.34
C THR A 85 17.86 4.98 5.58
N THR A 86 18.26 5.31 4.34
CA THR A 86 19.18 4.48 3.53
C THR A 86 20.63 4.52 4.00
N ALA A 87 20.97 5.39 4.96
CA ALA A 87 22.31 5.46 5.52
C ALA A 87 22.70 4.12 6.15
N SER A 88 24.00 3.86 6.23
CA SER A 88 24.53 2.56 6.71
C SER A 88 24.15 2.23 8.16
N ASP A 89 23.90 3.26 8.98
CA ASP A 89 23.44 3.12 10.37
C ASP A 89 21.90 3.09 10.50
N GLY A 90 21.18 3.30 9.39
CA GLY A 90 19.72 3.32 9.31
C GLY A 90 19.03 4.53 9.94
N ILE A 91 19.78 5.49 10.50
CA ILE A 91 19.24 6.60 11.30
C ILE A 91 19.81 7.97 10.95
N THR A 92 20.98 8.05 10.32
CA THR A 92 21.57 9.32 9.89
C THR A 92 20.91 9.80 8.60
N ALA A 93 20.91 11.12 8.38
CA ALA A 93 20.34 11.74 7.19
C ALA A 93 20.89 11.10 5.89
N PRO A 94 20.02 10.85 4.89
CA PRO A 94 20.42 10.19 3.66
C PRO A 94 21.39 11.07 2.85
N THR A 95 22.33 10.42 2.18
CA THR A 95 23.29 11.09 1.30
C THR A 95 23.18 10.59 -0.13
N ASN A 96 23.65 11.40 -1.09
CA ASN A 96 23.71 11.01 -2.50
C ASN A 96 24.73 9.88 -2.79
N ALA A 97 25.46 9.42 -1.77
CA ALA A 97 26.45 8.35 -1.86
C ALA A 97 25.95 7.01 -1.30
N ASP A 98 24.76 6.98 -0.69
CA ASP A 98 24.24 5.85 0.11
C ASP A 98 24.23 4.53 -0.67
N VAL A 99 23.23 4.32 -1.52
CA VAL A 99 22.96 3.00 -2.12
C VAL A 99 23.05 3.09 -3.63
N ILE A 100 23.78 2.16 -4.25
CA ILE A 100 23.76 1.98 -5.70
C ILE A 100 22.43 1.33 -6.09
N ILE A 101 21.64 2.01 -6.91
CA ILE A 101 20.31 1.55 -7.35
C ILE A 101 20.31 1.07 -8.81
N GLY A 102 21.36 1.35 -9.57
CA GLY A 102 21.50 0.89 -10.95
C GLY A 102 22.75 1.42 -11.64
N THR A 103 22.92 1.00 -12.89
CA THR A 103 23.96 1.49 -13.79
C THR A 103 23.29 1.87 -15.11
N GLY A 104 23.62 3.04 -15.64
CA GLY A 104 23.11 3.49 -16.92
C GLY A 104 23.50 2.55 -18.06
N ASP A 105 22.57 2.35 -18.99
CA ASP A 105 22.73 1.61 -20.24
C ASP A 105 22.42 2.48 -21.49
N GLY A 106 22.00 3.73 -21.27
CA GLY A 106 21.55 4.67 -22.30
C GLY A 106 20.07 4.59 -22.67
N ASN A 107 19.28 3.67 -22.09
CA ASN A 107 17.85 3.51 -22.38
C ASN A 107 16.97 3.53 -21.13
N GLU A 108 17.39 2.88 -20.05
CA GLU A 108 16.61 2.76 -18.81
C GLU A 108 16.62 4.08 -18.03
N THR A 109 15.43 4.56 -17.68
CA THR A 109 15.23 5.81 -16.93
C THR A 109 14.70 5.58 -15.52
N THR A 110 14.24 4.37 -15.21
CA THR A 110 13.51 4.06 -13.99
C THR A 110 14.32 3.12 -13.11
N PHE A 111 14.56 3.50 -11.87
CA PHE A 111 15.40 2.75 -10.93
C PHE A 111 14.68 2.63 -9.58
N GLN A 112 14.52 1.40 -9.08
CA GLN A 112 13.83 1.16 -7.81
C GLN A 112 14.71 1.59 -6.62
N LEU A 113 14.14 2.35 -5.67
CA LEU A 113 14.81 2.63 -4.42
C LEU A 113 14.94 1.35 -3.60
N ILE A 114 16.16 1.12 -3.10
CA ILE A 114 16.48 -0.03 -2.27
C ILE A 114 17.31 0.39 -1.07
N LYS A 115 17.24 -0.42 -0.02
CA LYS A 115 18.19 -0.41 1.09
C LYS A 115 19.02 -1.69 1.04
N VAL A 116 20.31 -1.56 1.28
CA VAL A 116 21.25 -2.69 1.26
C VAL A 116 21.73 -2.98 2.66
N TYR A 117 21.54 -4.22 3.12
CA TYR A 117 22.11 -4.73 4.36
C TYR A 117 23.28 -5.65 4.03
N ASP A 118 24.33 -5.59 4.84
CA ASP A 118 25.61 -6.27 4.59
C ASP A 118 26.21 -5.94 3.21
N GLY A 119 26.30 -4.64 2.89
CA GLY A 119 26.77 -4.16 1.58
C GLY A 119 28.20 -4.56 1.21
N SER A 120 29.03 -4.90 2.20
CA SER A 120 30.39 -5.45 2.00
C SER A 120 30.43 -6.98 1.94
N GLY A 121 29.32 -7.65 2.22
CA GLY A 121 29.22 -9.10 2.21
C GLY A 121 29.20 -9.70 0.81
N ALA A 122 29.42 -11.01 0.74
CA ALA A 122 29.41 -11.74 -0.54
C ALA A 122 28.01 -11.86 -1.17
N ALA A 123 26.94 -11.69 -0.36
CA ALA A 123 25.56 -11.77 -0.78
C ALA A 123 24.72 -10.73 -0.02
N PRO A 124 24.81 -9.44 -0.38
CA PRO A 124 24.09 -8.38 0.31
C PRO A 124 22.57 -8.59 0.22
N TYR A 125 21.87 -8.35 1.32
CA TYR A 125 20.41 -8.40 1.34
C TYR A 125 19.84 -7.06 0.88
N GLN A 126 19.08 -7.08 -0.21
CA GLN A 126 18.44 -5.88 -0.77
C GLN A 126 16.97 -5.84 -0.38
N ARG A 127 16.57 -4.75 0.26
CA ARG A 127 15.17 -4.44 0.58
C ARG A 127 14.65 -3.40 -0.38
N THR A 128 13.51 -3.67 -1.00
CA THR A 128 12.77 -2.69 -1.80
C THR A 128 12.14 -1.63 -0.90
N ILE A 129 12.33 -0.35 -1.22
CA ILE A 129 11.68 0.78 -0.56
C ILE A 129 10.49 1.22 -1.41
N SER A 130 9.28 1.05 -0.89
CA SER A 130 8.04 1.40 -1.61
C SER A 130 7.44 2.75 -1.22
N LEU A 131 7.78 3.27 -0.04
CA LEU A 131 7.21 4.52 0.52
C LEU A 131 8.32 5.50 0.95
N PRO A 132 9.07 6.10 -0.01
CA PRO A 132 10.02 7.14 0.34
C PRO A 132 9.31 8.39 0.87
N VAL A 133 9.92 9.07 1.83
CA VAL A 133 9.42 10.34 2.35
C VAL A 133 9.71 11.44 1.33
N SER A 134 8.65 12.13 0.91
CA SER A 134 8.75 13.22 -0.06
C SER A 134 9.74 14.30 0.38
N GLY A 135 10.60 14.76 -0.53
CA GLY A 135 11.61 15.78 -0.27
C GLY A 135 12.89 15.29 0.41
N THR A 136 13.00 14.00 0.77
CA THR A 136 14.21 13.43 1.37
C THR A 136 15.09 12.65 0.38
N VAL A 137 14.57 12.38 -0.82
CA VAL A 137 15.25 11.60 -1.84
C VAL A 137 16.39 12.43 -2.45
N VAL A 138 17.59 11.89 -2.41
CA VAL A 138 18.81 12.45 -3.00
C VAL A 138 19.40 11.45 -3.98
N VAL A 139 19.79 11.91 -5.17
CA VAL A 139 20.29 11.05 -6.24
C VAL A 139 21.64 11.57 -6.74
N SER A 140 22.57 10.67 -7.04
CA SER A 140 23.76 10.99 -7.83
C SER A 140 23.91 10.08 -9.05
N VAL A 141 24.48 10.65 -10.11
CA VAL A 141 24.87 9.94 -11.32
C VAL A 141 26.38 10.12 -11.48
N ASP A 142 27.10 9.00 -11.48
CA ASP A 142 28.57 8.96 -11.50
C ASP A 142 29.23 9.84 -10.42
N GLY A 143 28.61 9.87 -9.23
CA GLY A 143 29.07 10.64 -8.07
C GLY A 143 28.67 12.12 -8.05
N ALA A 144 28.09 12.66 -9.12
CA ALA A 144 27.58 14.02 -9.15
C ALA A 144 26.10 14.06 -8.73
N SER A 145 25.75 14.94 -7.77
CA SER A 145 24.34 15.16 -7.41
C SER A 145 23.50 15.55 -8.62
N SER A 146 22.35 14.92 -8.77
CA SER A 146 21.35 15.27 -9.78
C SER A 146 20.07 15.75 -9.12
N SER A 147 19.39 16.71 -9.75
CA SER A 147 18.01 17.10 -9.44
C SER A 147 17.06 16.81 -10.61
N ALA A 148 17.55 16.20 -11.68
CA ALA A 148 16.82 15.91 -12.91
C ALA A 148 16.14 14.53 -12.81
N PHE A 149 15.27 14.40 -11.82
CA PHE A 149 14.51 13.18 -11.56
C PHE A 149 13.18 13.48 -10.86
N SER A 150 12.25 12.53 -10.95
CA SER A 150 11.02 12.48 -10.18
C SER A 150 10.91 11.15 -9.44
N VAL A 151 10.01 11.06 -8.45
CA VAL A 151 9.83 9.84 -7.64
C VAL A 151 8.39 9.35 -7.80
N SER A 152 8.23 8.09 -8.18
CA SER A 152 6.93 7.44 -8.33
C SER A 152 6.30 7.11 -6.97
N SER A 153 4.99 6.90 -6.94
CA SER A 153 4.29 6.48 -5.72
C SER A 153 4.71 5.10 -5.19
N ASN A 154 5.44 4.32 -6.01
CA ASN A 154 5.94 2.98 -5.67
C ASN A 154 7.41 2.99 -5.23
N GLY A 155 8.01 4.17 -5.08
CA GLY A 155 9.40 4.31 -4.68
C GLY A 155 10.41 4.11 -5.81
N GLU A 156 10.04 4.42 -7.06
CA GLU A 156 10.98 4.41 -8.19
C GLU A 156 11.49 5.82 -8.45
N VAL A 157 12.78 5.95 -8.71
CA VAL A 157 13.40 7.17 -9.24
C VAL A 157 13.30 7.14 -10.76
N ILE A 158 12.64 8.14 -11.34
CA ILE A 158 12.48 8.31 -12.79
C ILE A 158 13.36 9.48 -13.21
N MET A 159 14.45 9.18 -13.91
CA MET A 159 15.38 10.17 -14.45
C MET A 159 14.77 10.88 -15.67
N ASP A 160 15.01 12.18 -15.80
CA ASP A 160 14.52 12.96 -16.95
C ASP A 160 15.18 12.53 -18.27
N SER A 161 16.41 12.01 -18.19
CA SER A 161 17.17 11.47 -19.31
C SER A 161 17.86 10.17 -18.91
N ALA A 162 17.89 9.19 -19.81
CA ALA A 162 18.56 7.92 -19.58
C ALA A 162 20.06 8.13 -19.30
N PRO A 163 20.59 7.66 -18.16
CA PRO A 163 22.02 7.73 -17.86
C PRO A 163 22.83 6.95 -18.90
N THR A 164 23.98 7.50 -19.30
CA THR A 164 24.83 6.87 -20.31
C THR A 164 25.45 5.57 -19.80
N ALA A 165 25.82 4.70 -20.74
CA ALA A 165 26.39 3.39 -20.46
C ALA A 165 27.57 3.48 -19.47
N GLY A 166 27.44 2.80 -18.32
CA GLY A 166 28.47 2.71 -17.29
C GLY A 166 28.38 3.76 -16.19
N GLN A 167 27.49 4.75 -16.28
CA GLN A 167 27.28 5.71 -15.19
C GLN A 167 26.58 5.03 -14.00
N VAL A 168 27.22 5.03 -12.84
CA VAL A 168 26.65 4.44 -11.62
C VAL A 168 25.64 5.39 -11.01
N ILE A 169 24.46 4.88 -10.71
CA ILE A 169 23.36 5.67 -10.13
C ILE A 169 23.24 5.29 -8.66
N ARG A 170 23.33 6.29 -7.79
CA ARG A 170 23.12 6.13 -6.35
C ARG A 170 21.95 6.96 -5.88
N ALA A 171 21.26 6.47 -4.86
CA ALA A 171 20.24 7.24 -4.18
C ALA A 171 20.24 6.98 -2.68
N GLY A 172 19.74 7.96 -1.95
CA GLY A 172 19.39 7.85 -0.54
C GLY A 172 18.06 8.53 -0.25
N CYS A 173 17.35 8.08 0.78
CA CYS A 173 16.09 8.66 1.23
C CYS A 173 15.76 8.28 2.69
N GLU A 174 14.86 9.04 3.31
CA GLU A 174 14.05 8.51 4.42
C GLU A 174 12.87 7.72 3.85
N PHE A 175 12.38 6.73 4.59
CA PHE A 175 11.25 5.91 4.16
C PHE A 175 10.35 5.47 5.31
N ASP A 176 9.07 5.27 4.98
CA ASP A 176 8.07 4.66 5.85
C ASP A 176 7.88 3.18 5.49
N VAL A 177 7.37 2.41 6.44
CA VAL A 177 7.03 1.00 6.26
C VAL A 177 5.51 0.87 6.08
N PRO A 178 5.02 0.21 5.01
CA PRO A 178 3.60 -0.10 4.88
C PRO A 178 3.24 -1.21 5.87
N VAL A 179 2.41 -0.89 6.86
CA VAL A 179 1.96 -1.86 7.87
C VAL A 179 0.45 -1.91 7.97
N ARG A 180 -0.07 -3.01 8.48
CA ARG A 180 -1.44 -3.12 8.98
C ARG A 180 -1.42 -3.54 10.45
N PHE A 181 -2.53 -3.36 11.15
CA PHE A 181 -2.68 -3.97 12.47
C PHE A 181 -2.59 -5.49 12.39
N GLU A 182 -2.03 -6.11 13.44
CA GLU A 182 -2.02 -7.56 13.59
C GLU A 182 -3.45 -8.09 13.83
N SER A 183 -3.71 -9.36 13.51
CA SER A 183 -5.07 -9.93 13.54
C SER A 183 -5.73 -9.92 14.92
N GLU A 184 -4.95 -9.86 15.99
CA GLU A 184 -5.48 -9.77 17.37
C GLU A 184 -6.25 -8.47 17.60
N ILE A 185 -5.85 -7.38 16.92
CA ILE A 185 -6.50 -6.06 17.03
C ILE A 185 -7.92 -6.07 16.44
N ASP A 186 -8.23 -6.98 15.51
CA ASP A 186 -9.57 -7.10 14.93
C ASP A 186 -10.60 -7.56 15.95
N ALA A 187 -10.18 -8.47 16.85
CA ALA A 187 -11.04 -8.96 17.90
C ALA A 187 -11.22 -7.90 18.99
N PHE A 188 -10.12 -7.24 19.38
CA PHE A 188 -10.15 -6.27 20.46
C PHE A 188 -8.96 -5.29 20.40
N MET A 189 -9.22 -4.06 19.94
CA MET A 189 -8.27 -2.96 20.10
C MET A 189 -8.38 -2.39 21.53
N GLN A 190 -7.46 -2.78 22.40
CA GLN A 190 -7.50 -2.38 23.81
C GLN A 190 -7.12 -0.91 24.00
N LEU A 191 -8.02 -0.17 24.64
CA LEU A 191 -7.78 1.16 25.16
C LEU A 191 -8.15 1.15 26.65
N GLN A 192 -7.16 1.21 27.52
CA GLN A 192 -7.32 1.04 28.95
C GLN A 192 -7.34 2.41 29.66
N ALA A 193 -8.31 2.63 30.54
CA ALA A 193 -8.27 3.78 31.45
C ALA A 193 -7.43 3.39 32.68
N SER A 194 -6.26 4.00 32.83
CA SER A 194 -5.36 3.78 33.98
C SER A 194 -5.67 4.74 35.14
N GLY A 195 -6.45 5.79 34.90
CA GLY A 195 -6.89 6.75 35.89
C GLY A 195 -7.92 7.73 35.32
N TYR A 196 -8.33 8.73 36.10
CA TYR A 196 -9.21 9.78 35.60
C TYR A 196 -8.48 10.56 34.48
N GLN A 197 -9.02 10.50 33.26
CA GLN A 197 -8.44 11.12 32.04
C GLN A 197 -7.07 10.59 31.59
N ILE A 198 -6.56 9.53 32.22
CA ILE A 198 -5.30 8.88 31.85
C ILE A 198 -5.64 7.57 31.15
N TRP A 199 -5.13 7.42 29.92
CA TRP A 199 -5.37 6.25 29.09
C TRP A 199 -4.06 5.56 28.75
N ASP A 200 -4.12 4.29 28.39
CA ASP A 200 -2.96 3.50 27.99
C ASP A 200 -3.36 2.55 26.85
N ILE A 201 -2.41 2.33 25.95
CA ILE A 201 -2.46 1.29 24.93
C ILE A 201 -1.39 0.26 25.30
N PRO A 202 -1.79 -0.85 25.93
CA PRO A 202 -0.85 -1.86 26.41
C PRO A 202 -0.23 -2.66 25.26
N GLN A 203 -0.92 -2.76 24.13
CA GLN A 203 -0.46 -3.45 22.93
C GLN A 203 -1.18 -2.91 21.70
N LEU A 204 -0.41 -2.49 20.70
CA LEU A 204 -0.88 -2.12 19.38
C LEU A 204 0.10 -2.66 18.35
N ASP A 205 -0.06 -3.94 18.06
CA ASP A 205 0.89 -4.64 17.22
C ASP A 205 0.55 -4.43 15.74
N CYS A 206 1.59 -4.14 14.96
CA CYS A 206 1.52 -3.91 13.53
C CYS A 206 2.48 -4.84 12.81
N ILE A 207 2.13 -5.19 11.58
CA ILE A 207 2.94 -6.07 10.74
C ILE A 207 3.03 -5.52 9.33
N GLU A 208 4.24 -5.58 8.77
CA GLU A 208 4.52 -5.12 7.41
C GLU A 208 3.73 -5.89 6.38
N VAL A 209 3.41 -5.19 5.32
CA VAL A 209 2.73 -5.70 4.14
C VAL A 209 3.70 -5.63 2.96
N LEU A 210 4.19 -6.79 2.52
CA LEU A 210 5.16 -6.89 1.42
C LEU A 210 4.51 -6.65 0.05
N SER A 211 3.36 -7.28 -0.18
CA SER A 211 2.56 -7.11 -1.38
C SER A 211 1.11 -7.38 -1.05
N GLU A 212 0.24 -6.43 -1.38
CA GLU A 212 -1.20 -6.55 -1.18
C GLU A 212 -1.88 -6.81 -2.52
N VAL A 213 -2.76 -7.81 -2.52
CA VAL A 213 -3.78 -7.96 -3.56
C VAL A 213 -5.11 -7.92 -2.84
N GLU A 214 -5.98 -6.98 -3.21
CA GLU A 214 -7.33 -6.97 -2.64
C GLU A 214 -8.09 -8.19 -3.14
N GLN A 215 -8.53 -9.03 -2.21
CA GLN A 215 -9.39 -10.16 -2.50
C GLN A 215 -10.64 -10.08 -1.61
N PRO A 216 -11.83 -9.84 -2.17
CA PRO A 216 -13.06 -9.81 -1.39
C PRO A 216 -13.35 -11.21 -0.84
N GLU A 217 -13.90 -11.27 0.38
CA GLU A 217 -14.39 -12.51 0.97
C GLU A 217 -15.50 -13.10 0.08
N ARG A 218 -15.26 -14.28 -0.50
CA ARG A 218 -16.16 -14.94 -1.46
C ARG A 218 -17.16 -15.89 -0.79
N TRP A 219 -17.50 -15.68 0.49
CA TRP A 219 -18.46 -16.55 1.18
C TRP A 219 -19.86 -16.49 0.53
N PHE A 220 -20.13 -15.43 -0.25
CA PHE A 220 -21.11 -15.41 -1.34
C PHE A 220 -20.44 -14.82 -2.57
N ALA A 221 -20.42 -15.55 -3.69
CA ALA A 221 -19.91 -15.03 -4.96
C ALA A 221 -20.77 -13.84 -5.42
N GLY A 222 -20.36 -12.63 -5.03
CA GLY A 222 -20.88 -11.38 -5.57
C GLY A 222 -22.13 -10.82 -4.91
N GLY A 223 -22.09 -10.62 -3.58
CA GLY A 223 -23.10 -9.85 -2.86
C GLY A 223 -23.52 -8.54 -3.56
N ALA A 224 -24.67 -8.01 -3.18
CA ALA A 224 -25.29 -6.85 -3.81
C ALA A 224 -25.28 -5.63 -2.90
N THR A 225 -24.91 -4.47 -3.43
CA THR A 225 -25.16 -3.17 -2.79
C THR A 225 -26.20 -2.40 -3.59
N ASP A 226 -27.26 -1.98 -2.90
CA ASP A 226 -28.24 -1.05 -3.43
C ASP A 226 -27.90 0.36 -2.93
N HIS A 227 -27.51 1.23 -3.86
CA HIS A 227 -27.18 2.62 -3.56
C HIS A 227 -28.43 3.50 -3.46
N GLY A 228 -29.61 2.97 -3.78
CA GLY A 228 -30.87 3.70 -3.69
C GLY A 228 -30.93 4.90 -4.63
N ALA A 229 -31.58 5.98 -4.19
CA ALA A 229 -31.66 7.24 -4.93
C ALA A 229 -30.36 8.03 -4.79
N VAL A 230 -29.73 8.36 -5.92
CA VAL A 230 -28.42 9.00 -5.94
C VAL A 230 -28.48 10.32 -6.70
N THR A 231 -27.92 11.37 -6.10
CA THR A 231 -27.84 12.75 -6.66
C THR A 231 -26.41 13.24 -6.85
N VAL A 232 -25.41 12.51 -6.34
CA VAL A 232 -23.98 12.84 -6.46
C VAL A 232 -23.20 11.66 -7.02
N THR A 233 -22.12 11.98 -7.74
CA THR A 233 -21.20 10.99 -8.31
C THR A 233 -20.70 10.01 -7.22
N GLN A 234 -20.64 8.73 -7.56
CA GLN A 234 -20.27 7.65 -6.64
C GLN A 234 -18.93 7.05 -7.01
N THR A 235 -18.26 6.42 -6.05
CA THR A 235 -17.03 5.65 -6.26
C THR A 235 -17.25 4.23 -5.79
N LEU A 236 -17.06 3.26 -6.68
CA LEU A 236 -17.17 1.85 -6.35
C LEU A 236 -15.96 1.37 -5.57
N ARG A 237 -16.20 0.40 -4.69
CA ARG A 237 -15.17 -0.27 -3.89
C ARG A 237 -15.37 -1.77 -4.03
N LEU A 238 -14.28 -2.52 -4.13
CA LEU A 238 -14.31 -3.99 -4.29
C LEU A 238 -14.96 -4.71 -3.10
N ASN A 239 -14.96 -4.09 -1.91
CA ASN A 239 -15.66 -4.62 -0.73
C ASN A 239 -17.18 -4.35 -0.72
N GLY A 240 -17.71 -3.60 -1.71
CA GLY A 240 -19.13 -3.29 -1.84
C GLY A 240 -19.95 -4.41 -2.49
N GLY A 241 -19.38 -5.59 -2.71
CA GLY A 241 -20.03 -6.66 -3.47
C GLY A 241 -19.82 -6.55 -4.98
N MET A 242 -20.30 -7.54 -5.72
CA MET A 242 -20.15 -7.58 -7.18
C MET A 242 -21.30 -6.87 -7.88
N PHE A 243 -22.53 -6.97 -7.35
CA PHE A 243 -23.70 -6.36 -7.95
C PHE A 243 -24.00 -5.00 -7.31
N HIS A 244 -24.06 -3.96 -8.13
CA HIS A 244 -24.43 -2.61 -7.69
C HIS A 244 -25.68 -2.14 -8.40
N SER A 245 -26.68 -1.73 -7.64
CA SER A 245 -27.90 -1.14 -8.20
C SER A 245 -28.06 0.31 -7.78
N PHE A 246 -28.54 1.14 -8.71
CA PHE A 246 -28.63 2.59 -8.55
C PHE A 246 -29.96 3.12 -9.09
N THR A 247 -30.45 4.20 -8.49
CA THR A 247 -31.59 4.98 -8.97
C THR A 247 -31.17 6.44 -9.15
N PRO A 248 -30.43 6.79 -10.23
CA PRO A 248 -29.97 8.15 -10.45
C PRO A 248 -31.12 9.11 -10.74
N GLY A 249 -31.12 10.27 -10.06
CA GLY A 249 -32.07 11.36 -10.32
C GLY A 249 -31.72 12.23 -11.53
N SER A 250 -30.45 12.21 -11.96
CA SER A 250 -29.90 12.92 -13.14
C SER A 250 -28.69 12.15 -13.69
N ALA A 251 -28.07 12.61 -14.79
CA ALA A 251 -26.87 11.96 -15.32
C ALA A 251 -25.72 12.05 -14.31
N LEU A 252 -25.15 10.91 -13.94
CA LEU A 252 -24.11 10.81 -12.92
C LEU A 252 -22.95 9.93 -13.37
N ASN A 253 -21.76 10.28 -12.91
CA ASN A 253 -20.58 9.44 -13.08
C ASN A 253 -20.46 8.44 -11.92
N VAL A 254 -19.88 7.28 -12.22
CA VAL A 254 -19.51 6.27 -11.23
C VAL A 254 -18.06 5.88 -11.46
N TYR A 255 -17.20 6.22 -10.51
CA TYR A 255 -15.78 5.95 -10.57
C TYR A 255 -15.48 4.49 -10.24
N LEU A 256 -14.72 3.84 -11.11
CA LEU A 256 -14.13 2.53 -10.87
C LEU A 256 -12.88 2.67 -9.99
N PRO A 257 -12.56 1.65 -9.17
CA PRO A 257 -11.36 1.66 -8.35
C PRO A 257 -10.06 1.65 -9.18
N PRO A 258 -8.91 2.06 -8.60
CA PRO A 258 -7.63 2.05 -9.29
C PRO A 258 -7.20 0.63 -9.69
N VAL A 259 -6.71 0.48 -10.92
CA VAL A 259 -6.41 -0.84 -11.53
C VAL A 259 -5.14 -1.49 -11.01
N SER A 260 -4.24 -0.72 -10.39
CA SER A 260 -2.92 -1.16 -9.93
C SER A 260 -2.99 -2.37 -9.00
N ARG A 261 -4.06 -2.47 -8.19
CA ARG A 261 -4.20 -3.46 -7.11
C ARG A 261 -5.21 -4.58 -7.38
N ILE A 262 -5.72 -4.67 -8.60
CA ILE A 262 -6.79 -5.62 -8.97
C ILE A 262 -6.21 -6.71 -9.87
N PRO A 263 -6.29 -8.00 -9.50
CA PRO A 263 -5.92 -9.08 -10.39
C PRO A 263 -6.88 -9.09 -11.59
N GLY A 264 -6.34 -9.14 -12.81
CA GLY A 264 -7.15 -9.18 -14.03
C GLY A 264 -8.14 -10.34 -14.01
N GLY A 265 -9.32 -10.16 -14.61
CA GLY A 265 -10.37 -11.17 -14.56
C GLY A 265 -11.70 -10.70 -15.15
N GLY A 266 -12.55 -11.69 -15.47
CA GLY A 266 -13.94 -11.44 -15.88
C GLY A 266 -14.84 -11.11 -14.70
N GLN A 267 -15.86 -10.28 -14.93
CA GLN A 267 -16.96 -9.99 -14.00
C GLN A 267 -16.50 -9.43 -12.63
N ILE A 268 -15.76 -8.32 -12.66
CA ILE A 268 -15.35 -7.59 -11.47
C ILE A 268 -16.55 -6.88 -10.82
N PHE A 269 -17.39 -6.23 -11.61
CA PHE A 269 -18.65 -5.63 -11.16
C PHE A 269 -19.79 -5.92 -12.13
N VAL A 270 -21.02 -5.92 -11.61
CA VAL A 270 -22.26 -5.93 -12.37
C VAL A 270 -23.07 -4.72 -11.94
N ILE A 271 -23.33 -3.81 -12.85
CA ILE A 271 -23.93 -2.51 -12.54
C ILE A 271 -25.31 -2.44 -13.19
N HIS A 272 -26.32 -2.23 -12.37
CA HIS A 272 -27.72 -2.14 -12.77
C HIS A 272 -28.28 -0.74 -12.51
N CYS A 273 -28.77 -0.10 -13.56
CA CYS A 273 -29.58 1.12 -13.42
C CYS A 273 -31.05 0.72 -13.31
N LYS A 274 -31.69 1.02 -12.18
CA LYS A 274 -33.05 0.56 -11.90
C LYS A 274 -34.08 1.16 -12.86
N THR A 275 -35.12 0.38 -13.15
CA THR A 275 -36.30 0.86 -13.87
C THR A 275 -36.95 2.02 -13.10
N GLY A 276 -37.29 3.11 -13.80
CA GLY A 276 -37.85 4.33 -13.19
C GLY A 276 -36.82 5.40 -12.82
N SER A 277 -35.54 5.19 -13.10
CA SER A 277 -34.51 6.22 -12.97
C SER A 277 -34.70 7.32 -14.02
N SER A 278 -34.60 8.59 -13.61
CA SER A 278 -34.69 9.75 -14.50
C SER A 278 -33.35 10.13 -15.13
N GLY A 279 -32.24 9.60 -14.60
CA GLY A 279 -30.88 9.81 -15.11
C GLY A 279 -30.22 8.57 -15.70
N THR A 280 -29.05 8.78 -16.31
CA THR A 280 -28.16 7.71 -16.81
C THR A 280 -26.91 7.60 -15.95
N LEU A 281 -26.27 6.43 -15.92
CA LEU A 281 -24.96 6.25 -15.29
C LEU A 281 -23.85 6.15 -16.33
N GLN A 282 -22.79 6.94 -16.16
CA GLN A 282 -21.57 6.80 -16.95
C GLN A 282 -20.47 6.22 -16.06
N LEU A 283 -19.85 5.12 -16.49
CA LEU A 283 -18.67 4.59 -15.81
C LEU A 283 -17.46 5.39 -16.24
N VAL A 284 -16.62 5.76 -15.27
CA VAL A 284 -15.38 6.50 -15.50
C VAL A 284 -14.24 5.82 -14.75
N ASP A 285 -13.04 5.88 -15.34
CA ASP A 285 -11.81 5.42 -14.69
C ASP A 285 -11.27 6.47 -13.70
N GLU A 286 -10.13 6.16 -13.08
CA GLU A 286 -9.49 7.06 -12.11
C GLU A 286 -9.06 8.42 -12.70
N SER A 287 -8.84 8.47 -14.01
CA SER A 287 -8.49 9.69 -14.74
C SER A 287 -9.72 10.52 -15.17
N GLY A 288 -10.93 9.99 -14.92
CA GLY A 288 -12.19 10.60 -15.37
C GLY A 288 -12.55 10.28 -16.82
N THR A 289 -11.85 9.35 -17.46
CA THR A 289 -12.14 8.93 -18.84
C THR A 289 -13.31 7.96 -18.86
N ASN A 290 -14.21 8.11 -19.84
CA ASN A 290 -15.38 7.25 -19.98
C ASN A 290 -15.00 5.80 -20.31
N VAL A 291 -15.52 4.86 -19.53
CA VAL A 291 -15.36 3.43 -19.75
C VAL A 291 -16.67 2.84 -20.31
N GLY A 292 -16.69 2.59 -21.61
CA GLY A 292 -17.89 2.09 -22.30
C GLY A 292 -19.02 3.14 -22.41
N SER A 293 -20.18 2.69 -22.87
CA SER A 293 -21.37 3.54 -23.06
C SER A 293 -22.16 3.75 -21.77
N ALA A 294 -22.86 4.89 -21.67
CA ALA A 294 -23.78 5.16 -20.57
C ALA A 294 -24.85 4.06 -20.40
N ILE A 295 -25.18 3.76 -19.14
CA ILE A 295 -26.17 2.77 -18.73
C ILE A 295 -27.51 3.48 -18.53
N SER A 296 -28.48 3.15 -19.35
CA SER A 296 -29.86 3.65 -19.27
C SER A 296 -30.70 2.91 -18.22
N ALA A 297 -31.81 3.54 -17.80
CA ALA A 297 -32.77 2.93 -16.89
C ALA A 297 -33.21 1.53 -17.35
N GLY A 298 -33.28 0.58 -16.40
CA GLY A 298 -33.63 -0.82 -16.64
C GLY A 298 -32.52 -1.67 -17.24
N SER A 299 -31.34 -1.10 -17.54
CA SER A 299 -30.23 -1.83 -18.17
C SER A 299 -29.17 -2.25 -17.15
N THR A 300 -28.49 -3.36 -17.46
CA THR A 300 -27.38 -3.90 -16.66
C THR A 300 -26.16 -4.05 -17.55
N LYS A 301 -24.99 -3.68 -17.02
CA LYS A 301 -23.69 -3.87 -17.68
C LYS A 301 -22.74 -4.63 -16.78
N THR A 302 -21.88 -5.45 -17.38
CA THR A 302 -20.83 -6.15 -16.66
C THR A 302 -19.49 -5.50 -16.93
N VAL A 303 -18.69 -5.36 -15.88
CA VAL A 303 -17.38 -4.73 -15.91
C VAL A 303 -16.32 -5.81 -15.65
N ALA A 304 -15.32 -5.88 -16.51
CA ALA A 304 -14.16 -6.74 -16.38
C ALA A 304 -12.87 -5.90 -16.41
N LEU A 305 -11.76 -6.50 -15.96
CA LEU A 305 -10.44 -5.88 -16.03
C LEU A 305 -9.52 -6.75 -16.88
N ALA A 306 -9.09 -6.21 -18.02
CA ALA A 306 -8.09 -6.84 -18.88
C ALA A 306 -6.71 -6.30 -18.50
N ARG A 307 -5.79 -7.18 -18.09
CA ARG A 307 -4.42 -6.82 -17.72
C ARG A 307 -3.44 -7.36 -18.76
N GLY A 308 -2.75 -6.46 -19.44
CA GLY A 308 -1.62 -6.75 -20.33
C GLY A 308 -0.27 -6.74 -19.59
N SER A 309 0.83 -6.89 -20.32
CA SER A 309 2.19 -6.90 -19.75
C SER A 309 2.60 -5.58 -19.10
N THR A 310 2.09 -4.44 -19.59
CA THR A 310 2.45 -3.10 -19.10
C THR A 310 1.25 -2.25 -18.68
N THR A 311 0.02 -2.58 -19.13
CA THR A 311 -1.18 -1.75 -18.88
C THR A 311 -2.37 -2.59 -18.45
N ALA A 312 -3.18 -2.07 -17.53
CA ALA A 312 -4.48 -2.64 -17.16
C ALA A 312 -5.61 -1.71 -17.65
N THR A 313 -6.64 -2.30 -18.27
CA THR A 313 -7.75 -1.56 -18.90
C THR A 313 -9.09 -2.12 -18.45
N TRP A 314 -10.01 -1.23 -18.08
CA TRP A 314 -11.40 -1.60 -17.78
C TRP A 314 -12.16 -1.91 -19.07
N VAL A 315 -12.94 -2.99 -19.06
CA VAL A 315 -13.76 -3.43 -20.19
C VAL A 315 -15.20 -3.56 -19.73
N VAL A 316 -16.13 -2.97 -20.49
CA VAL A 316 -17.58 -3.03 -20.20
C VAL A 316 -18.27 -3.71 -21.37
N TYR A 317 -19.09 -4.72 -21.09
CA TYR A 317 -19.89 -5.43 -22.08
C TYR A 317 -21.34 -5.59 -21.62
#